data_AF-A0A519SGI2-F1
#
_entry.id   AF-A0A519SGI2-F1
#
_cell.length_a   1.000
_cell.length_b   1.000
_cell.length_c   1.000
_cell.angle_alpha   90.00
_cell.angle_beta   90.00
_cell.angle_gamma   90.00
#
_symmetry.space_group_name_H-M   'P 1'
#
loop_
_entity.id
_entity.type
_entity.pdbx_description
1 polymer ?
#
loop_
_entity_poly.entity_id
_entity_poly.type
_entity_poly.pdbx_seq_one_letter_code
_entity_poly.pdbx_strand_id
1 'polypeptide(L)'
;MRFTPNSLRIMLLAMALGLAACSANERLAQVDQKTGVNFATYKTYGFMDAVARNDSAFQNSGTGIFDLKRAVAVELARRGFQQAAQPDLWVNIGIVTQERTQTRQANFQFDGAPQYIGQRHYHWDARDVPVGQYQEGTATIDIVDAARKEQLWQGTT
;
A
#
# COMPACT_ATOMS: atom_id res chain seq x y z
N MET A 1 40.69 23.93 22.85
CA MET A 1 39.69 24.23 21.80
C MET A 1 38.52 24.96 22.45
N ARG A 2 38.31 26.26 22.15
CA ARG A 2 37.16 27.03 22.66
C ARG A 2 36.08 27.00 21.59
N PHE A 3 35.01 26.24 21.82
CA PHE A 3 33.83 26.28 20.95
C PHE A 3 33.17 27.64 21.12
N THR A 4 33.14 28.46 20.07
CA THR A 4 32.43 29.73 20.09
C THR A 4 30.92 29.45 20.13
N PRO A 5 30.11 30.24 20.85
CA PRO A 5 28.67 30.01 20.98
C PRO A 5 27.93 29.94 19.63
N ASN A 6 28.51 30.54 18.57
CA ASN A 6 28.01 30.42 17.20
C ASN A 6 28.18 29.01 16.61
N SER A 7 29.29 28.32 16.89
CA SER A 7 29.52 26.95 16.39
C SER A 7 28.52 25.94 16.98
N LEU A 8 28.15 26.12 18.26
CA LEU A 8 27.14 25.28 18.91
C LEU A 8 25.73 25.52 18.35
N ARG A 9 25.39 26.77 18.03
CA ARG A 9 24.12 27.13 17.39
C ARG A 9 24.00 26.56 15.98
N ILE A 10 25.07 26.62 15.19
CA ILE A 10 25.11 26.05 13.84
C ILE A 10 24.95 24.52 13.89
N MET A 11 25.60 23.85 14.85
CA MET A 11 25.46 22.39 15.04
C MET A 11 24.04 21.98 15.46
N LEU A 12 23.42 22.73 16.38
CA LEU A 12 22.02 22.52 16.78
C LEU A 12 21.04 22.75 15.62
N LEU A 13 21.27 23.77 14.79
CA LEU A 13 20.44 24.04 13.62
C LEU A 13 20.60 22.94 12.56
N ALA A 14 21.82 22.49 12.29
CA ALA A 14 22.07 21.39 11.35
C ALA A 14 21.42 20.07 11.81
N MET A 15 21.45 19.79 13.12
CA MET A 15 20.78 18.63 13.69
C MET A 15 19.25 18.74 13.55
N ALA A 16 18.67 19.90 13.85
CA ALA A 16 17.23 20.14 13.66
C ALA A 16 16.78 19.98 12.19
N LEU A 17 17.58 20.43 11.21
CA LEU A 17 17.27 20.22 9.79
C LEU A 17 17.45 18.74 9.37
N GLY A 18 18.39 18.01 9.96
CA GLY A 18 18.60 16.59 9.65
C GLY A 18 17.44 15.68 10.06
N LEU A 19 16.72 16.01 11.15
CA LEU A 19 15.55 15.26 11.58
C LEU A 19 14.34 15.39 10.64
N ALA A 20 14.27 16.45 9.82
CA ALA A 20 13.18 16.64 8.86
C ALA A 20 13.34 15.83 7.56
N ALA A 21 14.52 15.27 7.30
CA ALA A 21 14.82 14.60 6.03
C ALA A 21 14.39 13.12 5.97
N CYS A 22 13.96 12.51 7.08
CA CYS A 22 13.62 11.08 7.14
C CYS A 22 12.14 10.75 6.86
N SER A 23 11.28 11.72 6.50
CA SER A 23 9.83 11.49 6.41
C SER A 23 9.28 11.33 4.99
N ALA A 24 10.08 10.94 4.00
CA ALA A 24 9.61 10.81 2.62
C ALA A 24 9.66 9.36 2.14
N ASN A 25 8.79 8.50 2.69
CA ASN A 25 8.49 7.18 2.14
C ASN A 25 7.02 6.82 2.39
N GLU A 26 6.15 7.80 2.18
CA GLU A 26 4.71 7.62 2.28
C GLU A 26 4.26 6.92 1.00
N ARG A 27 3.93 5.63 1.08
CA ARG A 27 3.17 4.95 0.02
C ARG A 27 1.91 5.81 -0.20
N LEU A 28 1.85 6.49 -1.34
CA LEU A 28 0.88 7.55 -1.60
C LEU A 28 -0.53 6.97 -1.61
N ALA A 29 -1.20 6.98 -0.46
CA ALA A 29 -2.62 6.67 -0.40
C ALA A 29 -3.37 7.77 -1.16
N GLN A 30 -3.96 7.43 -2.30
CA GLN A 30 -4.79 8.35 -3.06
C GLN A 30 -6.19 8.34 -2.47
N VAL A 31 -6.70 9.54 -2.17
CA VAL A 31 -8.04 9.72 -1.62
C VAL A 31 -8.86 10.58 -2.57
N ASP A 32 -10.04 10.07 -2.95
CA ASP A 32 -11.05 10.81 -3.69
C ASP A 32 -12.31 10.96 -2.83
N GLN A 33 -12.82 12.18 -2.70
CA GLN A 33 -14.00 12.47 -1.87
C GLN A 33 -14.94 13.39 -2.63
N LYS A 34 -16.22 13.02 -2.67
CA LYS A 34 -17.25 13.86 -3.25
C LYS A 34 -17.41 15.15 -2.44
N THR A 35 -17.44 16.28 -3.15
CA THR A 35 -17.60 17.61 -2.53
C THR A 35 -19.04 17.81 -2.03
N GLY A 36 -19.20 18.56 -0.94
CA GLY A 36 -20.51 18.90 -0.37
C GLY A 36 -21.20 17.77 0.41
N VAL A 37 -20.53 16.65 0.66
CA VAL A 37 -21.05 15.57 1.50
C VAL A 37 -20.82 15.87 2.98
N ASN A 38 -21.89 15.86 3.78
CA ASN A 38 -21.79 15.98 5.23
C ASN A 38 -21.77 14.58 5.88
N PHE A 39 -20.59 14.08 6.24
CA PHE A 39 -20.48 12.75 6.87
C PHE A 39 -21.10 12.67 8.27
N ALA A 40 -21.38 13.80 8.93
CA ALA A 40 -21.99 13.80 10.25
C ALA A 40 -23.45 13.32 10.27
N THR A 41 -24.13 13.30 9.10
CA THR A 41 -25.51 12.83 8.96
C THR A 41 -25.62 11.31 9.02
N TYR A 42 -24.55 10.58 8.73
CA TYR A 42 -24.52 9.13 8.78
C TYR A 42 -24.05 8.67 10.17
N LYS A 43 -24.62 7.59 10.68
CA LYS A 43 -24.27 7.04 12.00
C LYS A 43 -23.85 5.59 11.94
N THR A 44 -24.35 4.86 10.95
CA THR A 44 -24.13 3.43 10.84
C THR A 44 -23.39 3.04 9.56
N TYR A 45 -22.59 2.00 9.66
CA TYR A 45 -21.89 1.42 8.52
C TYR A 45 -22.04 -0.10 8.48
N GLY A 46 -21.85 -0.68 7.30
CA GLY A 46 -21.79 -2.13 7.12
C GLY A 46 -20.84 -2.50 5.99
N PHE A 47 -20.22 -3.66 6.08
CA PHE A 47 -19.38 -4.17 5.00
C PHE A 47 -20.25 -4.82 3.93
N MET A 48 -19.98 -4.51 2.65
CA MET A 48 -20.61 -5.22 1.54
C MET A 48 -20.18 -6.68 1.53
N ASP A 49 -21.12 -7.56 1.20
CA ASP A 49 -20.87 -8.99 1.18
C ASP A 49 -19.95 -9.37 0.01
N ALA A 50 -19.00 -10.25 0.32
CA ALA A 50 -18.03 -10.78 -0.64
C ALA A 50 -18.69 -11.41 -1.86
N VAL A 51 -19.85 -12.05 -1.68
CA VAL A 51 -20.54 -12.83 -2.73
C VAL A 51 -21.07 -11.94 -3.86
N ALA A 52 -21.35 -10.66 -3.58
CA ALA A 52 -21.87 -9.74 -4.59
C ALA A 52 -20.82 -9.37 -5.66
N ARG A 53 -19.54 -9.53 -5.35
CA ARG A 53 -18.45 -9.39 -6.33
C ARG A 53 -17.84 -10.76 -6.50
N ASN A 54 -17.82 -11.28 -7.71
CA ASN A 54 -17.26 -12.59 -8.05
C ASN A 54 -15.70 -12.57 -7.97
N ASP A 55 -15.14 -11.96 -6.91
CA ASP A 55 -13.73 -11.70 -6.70
C ASP A 55 -13.12 -12.83 -5.86
N SER A 56 -12.27 -13.62 -6.51
CA SER A 56 -11.44 -14.65 -5.86
C SER A 56 -10.61 -14.11 -4.69
N ALA A 57 -10.36 -12.79 -4.66
CA ALA A 57 -9.67 -12.11 -3.57
C ALA A 57 -10.40 -12.19 -2.22
N PHE A 58 -11.75 -12.23 -2.22
CA PHE A 58 -12.52 -12.35 -0.97
C PHE A 58 -12.64 -13.78 -0.45
N GLN A 59 -12.55 -14.77 -1.33
CA GLN A 59 -12.62 -16.19 -0.98
C GLN A 59 -11.29 -16.71 -0.41
N ASN A 60 -10.17 -16.06 -0.78
CA ASN A 60 -8.85 -16.44 -0.36
C ASN A 60 -8.51 -15.78 0.98
N SER A 61 -8.43 -16.57 2.06
CA SER A 61 -8.05 -16.09 3.40
C SER A 61 -6.64 -15.46 3.49
N GLY A 62 -5.82 -15.61 2.45
CA GLY A 62 -4.45 -15.09 2.36
C GLY A 62 -4.30 -13.66 1.81
N THR A 63 -5.38 -12.99 1.39
CA THR A 63 -5.31 -11.65 0.74
C THR A 63 -5.30 -10.47 1.71
N GLY A 64 -5.33 -10.69 3.03
CA GLY A 64 -5.34 -9.62 4.04
C GLY A 64 -6.68 -8.91 4.20
N ILE A 65 -7.75 -9.40 3.56
CA ILE A 65 -9.09 -8.78 3.61
C ILE A 65 -9.67 -8.68 5.03
N PHE A 66 -9.41 -9.67 5.89
CA PHE A 66 -9.84 -9.65 7.29
C PHE A 66 -9.14 -8.56 8.09
N ASP A 67 -7.84 -8.37 7.84
CA ASP A 67 -7.05 -7.32 8.48
C ASP A 67 -7.51 -5.93 8.04
N LEU A 68 -7.83 -5.76 6.75
CA LEU A 68 -8.41 -4.52 6.23
C LEU A 68 -9.79 -4.23 6.82
N LYS A 69 -10.69 -5.23 6.86
CA LYS A 69 -12.02 -5.08 7.52
C LYS A 69 -11.85 -4.66 8.99
N ARG A 70 -10.92 -5.29 9.72
CA ARG A 70 -10.62 -4.93 11.11
C ARG A 70 -10.09 -3.50 11.24
N ALA A 71 -9.13 -3.11 10.40
CA ALA A 71 -8.56 -1.77 10.41
C ALA A 71 -9.62 -0.70 10.12
N VAL A 72 -10.45 -0.91 9.09
CA VAL A 72 -11.56 -0.01 8.75
C VAL A 72 -12.57 0.07 9.89
N ALA A 73 -12.93 -1.06 10.50
CA ALA A 73 -13.86 -1.07 11.62
C ALA A 73 -13.36 -0.25 12.82
N VAL A 74 -12.07 -0.35 13.15
CA VAL A 74 -11.43 0.44 14.21
C VAL A 74 -11.47 1.94 13.88
N GLU A 75 -11.12 2.33 12.66
CA GLU A 75 -11.11 3.74 12.26
C GLU A 75 -12.52 4.35 12.20
N LEU A 76 -13.50 3.60 11.70
CA LEU A 76 -14.90 4.04 11.70
C LEU A 76 -15.48 4.14 13.11
N ALA A 77 -15.15 3.20 13.99
CA ALA A 77 -15.54 3.26 15.40
C ALA A 77 -14.90 4.48 16.10
N ARG A 78 -13.63 4.78 15.85
CA ARG A 78 -12.95 5.98 16.36
C ARG A 78 -13.66 7.27 15.91
N ARG A 79 -14.22 7.27 14.71
CA ARG A 79 -15.00 8.39 14.15
C ARG A 79 -16.46 8.42 14.64
N GLY A 80 -16.87 7.48 15.48
CA GLY A 80 -18.19 7.42 16.09
C GLY A 80 -19.26 6.69 15.27
N PHE A 81 -18.87 5.99 14.20
CA PHE A 81 -19.79 5.14 13.45
C PHE A 81 -20.00 3.80 14.13
N GLN A 82 -21.22 3.26 14.04
CA GLN A 82 -21.57 1.95 14.59
C GLN A 82 -21.88 0.95 13.48
N GLN A 83 -21.50 -0.32 13.66
CA GLN A 83 -21.82 -1.34 12.68
C GLN A 83 -23.30 -1.74 12.78
N ALA A 84 -24.01 -1.81 11.66
CA ALA A 84 -25.42 -2.22 11.61
C ALA A 84 -25.71 -3.14 10.41
N ALA A 85 -26.73 -3.99 10.55
CA ALA A 85 -27.18 -4.87 9.46
C ALA A 85 -27.89 -4.09 8.33
N GLN A 86 -28.54 -2.98 8.67
CA GLN A 86 -29.12 -2.01 7.73
C GLN A 86 -28.41 -0.67 7.93
N PRO A 87 -27.24 -0.47 7.30
CA PRO A 87 -26.43 0.70 7.54
C PRO A 87 -26.83 1.89 6.67
N ASP A 88 -26.43 3.09 7.10
CA ASP A 88 -26.52 4.30 6.28
C ASP A 88 -25.41 4.34 5.21
N LEU A 89 -24.27 3.71 5.51
CA LEU A 89 -23.09 3.64 4.64
C LEU A 89 -22.65 2.19 4.41
N TRP A 90 -22.47 1.84 3.15
CA TRP A 90 -21.78 0.61 2.75
C TRP A 90 -20.29 0.85 2.59
N VAL A 91 -19.50 -0.09 3.10
CA VAL A 91 -18.05 -0.14 2.91
C VAL A 91 -17.75 -1.28 1.94
N ASN A 92 -17.21 -0.93 0.78
CA ASN A 92 -16.67 -1.88 -0.18
C ASN A 92 -15.15 -1.92 -0.05
N ILE A 93 -14.55 -3.12 -0.08
CA ILE A 93 -13.09 -3.29 -0.03
C ILE A 93 -12.68 -4.14 -1.22
N GLY A 94 -11.98 -3.56 -2.19
CA GLY A 94 -11.36 -4.29 -3.29
C GLY A 94 -9.91 -4.60 -2.96
N ILE A 95 -9.44 -5.81 -3.31
CA ILE A 95 -8.02 -6.16 -3.26
C ILE A 95 -7.65 -6.79 -4.59
N VAL A 96 -6.70 -6.18 -5.29
CA VAL A 96 -6.12 -6.74 -6.51
C VAL A 96 -4.70 -7.14 -6.18
N THR A 97 -4.37 -8.42 -6.30
CA THR A 97 -3.00 -8.94 -6.12
C THR A 97 -2.46 -9.46 -7.44
N GLN A 98 -1.18 -9.19 -7.69
CA GLN A 98 -0.42 -9.72 -8.81
C GLN A 98 0.85 -10.36 -8.26
N GLU A 99 1.11 -11.60 -8.67
CA GLU A 99 2.36 -12.27 -8.37
C GLU A 99 3.48 -11.71 -9.25
N ARG A 100 4.54 -11.22 -8.62
CA ARG A 100 5.72 -10.69 -9.27
C ARG A 100 6.90 -11.58 -8.96
N THR A 101 7.69 -11.89 -9.98
CA THR A 101 8.99 -12.54 -9.79
C THR A 101 10.04 -11.47 -9.67
N GLN A 102 10.68 -11.38 -8.52
CA GLN A 102 11.85 -10.53 -8.34
C GLN A 102 13.00 -11.15 -9.13
N THR A 103 13.61 -10.35 -10.00
CA THR A 103 14.80 -10.74 -10.76
C THR A 103 16.01 -9.92 -10.34
N ARG A 104 17.19 -10.51 -10.50
CA ARG A 104 18.46 -9.78 -10.49
C ARG A 104 19.22 -10.06 -11.78
N GLN A 105 20.10 -9.17 -12.17
CA GLN A 105 21.01 -9.46 -13.27
C GLN A 105 21.99 -10.59 -12.90
N ALA A 106 22.24 -11.47 -13.87
CA ALA A 106 23.26 -12.50 -13.74
C ALA A 106 24.65 -11.86 -13.50
N ASN A 107 25.37 -12.41 -12.53
CA ASN A 107 26.72 -12.00 -12.16
C ASN A 107 27.68 -13.17 -12.43
N PHE A 108 28.74 -12.91 -13.20
CA PHE A 108 29.72 -13.92 -13.58
C PHE A 108 30.43 -14.61 -12.38
N GLN A 109 30.45 -13.97 -11.22
CA GLN A 109 31.04 -14.54 -10.00
C GLN A 109 30.17 -15.62 -9.36
N PHE A 110 28.84 -15.55 -9.54
CA PHE A 110 27.88 -16.41 -8.84
C PHE A 110 27.06 -17.28 -9.79
N ASP A 111 26.89 -16.85 -11.05
CA ASP A 111 25.99 -17.44 -12.03
C ASP A 111 26.73 -18.10 -13.21
N GLY A 112 28.07 -18.18 -13.13
CA GLY A 112 28.96 -18.87 -14.07
C GLY A 112 29.99 -17.95 -14.74
N ALA A 113 31.20 -18.43 -15.02
CA ALA A 113 32.20 -17.65 -15.77
C ALA A 113 31.98 -17.78 -17.30
N PRO A 114 32.44 -16.80 -18.12
CA PRO A 114 32.36 -16.89 -19.58
C PRO A 114 32.98 -18.19 -20.11
N GLN A 115 32.23 -18.91 -20.93
CA GLN A 115 32.68 -20.20 -21.47
C GLN A 115 33.36 -20.02 -22.83
N TYR A 116 34.47 -20.75 -23.04
CA TYR A 116 35.20 -20.75 -24.30
C TYR A 116 34.49 -21.63 -25.33
N ILE A 117 34.16 -21.07 -26.49
CA ILE A 117 33.42 -21.77 -27.56
C ILE A 117 34.26 -21.96 -28.84
N GLY A 118 35.60 -21.91 -28.73
CA GLY A 118 36.52 -22.06 -29.85
C GLY A 118 37.07 -20.73 -30.37
N GLN A 119 38.03 -20.77 -31.31
CA GLN A 119 38.66 -19.63 -32.01
C GLN A 119 38.69 -18.28 -31.28
N ARG A 120 39.10 -18.25 -30.00
CA ARG A 120 39.20 -17.03 -29.15
C ARG A 120 37.87 -16.31 -28.86
N HIS A 121 36.74 -16.98 -29.02
CA HIS A 121 35.43 -16.45 -28.66
C HIS A 121 35.01 -16.93 -27.27
N TYR A 122 34.54 -15.98 -26.47
CA TYR A 122 33.95 -16.22 -25.15
C TYR A 122 32.49 -15.79 -25.21
N HIS A 123 31.60 -16.61 -24.67
CA HIS A 123 30.17 -16.32 -24.59
C HIS A 123 29.76 -16.08 -23.15
N TRP A 124 28.99 -15.02 -22.92
CA TRP A 124 28.36 -14.70 -21.64
C TRP A 124 26.95 -14.17 -21.91
N ASP A 125 25.95 -14.81 -21.31
CA ASP A 125 24.56 -14.37 -21.40
C ASP A 125 24.19 -13.53 -20.18
N ALA A 126 24.05 -12.22 -20.40
CA ALA A 126 23.38 -11.35 -19.46
C ALA A 126 21.88 -11.69 -19.46
N ARG A 127 21.44 -12.43 -18.44
CA ARG A 127 20.03 -12.79 -18.24
C ARG A 127 19.54 -12.34 -16.88
N ASP A 128 18.24 -12.15 -16.78
CA ASP A 128 17.57 -11.96 -15.50
C ASP A 128 17.43 -13.31 -14.79
N VAL A 129 17.97 -13.40 -13.59
CA VAL A 129 17.90 -14.57 -12.72
C VAL A 129 16.79 -14.33 -11.69
N PRO A 130 15.75 -15.18 -11.64
CA PRO A 130 14.71 -15.07 -10.63
C PRO A 130 15.30 -15.37 -9.25
N VAL A 131 15.07 -14.49 -8.29
CA VAL A 131 15.56 -14.62 -6.90
C VAL A 131 14.45 -14.91 -5.90
N GLY A 132 13.20 -14.65 -6.28
CA GLY A 132 12.05 -14.92 -5.44
C GLY A 132 10.75 -14.48 -6.08
N GLN A 133 9.64 -14.86 -5.46
CA GLN A 133 8.30 -14.42 -5.81
C GLN A 133 7.73 -13.61 -4.66
N TYR A 134 7.06 -12.50 -4.99
CA TYR A 134 6.32 -11.69 -4.03
C TYR A 134 4.97 -11.30 -4.63
N GLN A 135 3.97 -11.12 -3.78
CA GLN A 135 2.68 -10.60 -4.20
C GLN A 135 2.66 -9.09 -3.98
N GLU A 136 2.42 -8.35 -5.05
CA GLU A 136 2.14 -6.92 -5.00
C GLU A 136 0.65 -6.74 -5.17
N GLY A 137 0.02 -5.95 -4.29
CA GLY A 137 -1.40 -5.71 -4.39
C GLY A 137 -1.79 -4.31 -3.97
N THR A 138 -2.83 -3.82 -4.63
CA THR A 138 -3.50 -2.56 -4.32
C THR A 138 -4.81 -2.88 -3.62
N ALA A 139 -5.04 -2.21 -2.50
CA ALA A 139 -6.32 -2.21 -1.82
C ALA A 139 -7.08 -0.92 -2.16
N THR A 140 -8.38 -1.06 -2.37
CA THR A 140 -9.32 0.05 -2.56
C THR A 140 -10.41 -0.05 -1.51
N ILE A 141 -10.74 1.05 -0.85
CA ILE A 141 -11.81 1.15 0.14
C ILE A 141 -12.80 2.21 -0.34
N ASP A 142 -14.04 1.82 -0.63
CA ASP A 142 -15.10 2.73 -1.04
C ASP A 142 -16.13 2.88 0.08
N ILE A 143 -16.58 4.12 0.31
CA ILE A 143 -17.73 4.43 1.16
C ILE A 143 -18.88 4.84 0.24
N VAL A 144 -19.99 4.10 0.32
CA VAL A 144 -21.15 4.23 -0.55
C VAL A 144 -22.39 4.56 0.29
N ASP A 145 -23.14 5.57 -0.12
CA ASP A 145 -24.45 5.90 0.46
C ASP A 145 -25.43 4.74 0.22
N ALA A 146 -26.01 4.17 1.28
CA ALA A 146 -26.91 3.03 1.16
C ALA A 146 -28.26 3.37 0.50
N ALA A 147 -28.76 4.60 0.69
CA ALA A 147 -30.04 5.05 0.15
C ALA A 147 -29.92 5.45 -1.32
N ARG A 148 -28.85 6.17 -1.67
CA ARG A 148 -28.61 6.71 -3.01
C ARG A 148 -27.81 5.77 -3.90
N LYS A 149 -27.15 4.76 -3.32
CA LYS A 149 -26.22 3.84 -4.01
C LYS A 149 -25.11 4.58 -4.74
N GLU A 150 -24.60 5.64 -4.11
CA GLU A 150 -23.59 6.52 -4.68
C GLU A 150 -22.30 6.48 -3.87
N GLN A 151 -21.15 6.40 -4.54
CA GLN A 151 -19.85 6.49 -3.89
C GLN A 151 -19.58 7.92 -3.40
N LEU A 152 -19.33 8.06 -2.10
CA LEU A 152 -19.06 9.34 -1.45
C LEU A 152 -17.56 9.57 -1.22
N TRP A 153 -16.80 8.49 -1.03
CA TRP A 153 -15.37 8.52 -0.73
C TRP A 153 -14.71 7.24 -1.22
N GLN A 154 -13.46 7.35 -1.68
CA GLN A 154 -12.60 6.23 -2.05
C GLN A 154 -11.17 6.49 -1.58
N GLY A 155 -10.54 5.44 -1.05
CA GLY A 155 -9.11 5.42 -0.73
C GLY A 155 -8.44 4.25 -1.43
N THR A 156 -7.31 4.50 -2.09
CA THR A 156 -6.54 3.50 -2.83
C THR A 156 -5.06 3.56 -2.43
N THR A 157 -4.40 2.40 -2.36
CA THR A 157 -2.99 2.26 -1.95
C THR A 157 -2.05 1.80 -3.06
#